data_AF-A0A2W6NS75-F1
#
_entry.id   AF-A0A2W6NS75-F1
#
_cell.length_a   1.000
_cell.length_b   1.000
_cell.length_c   1.000
_cell.angle_alpha   90.00
_cell.angle_beta   90.00
_cell.angle_gamma   90.00
#
_symmetry.space_group_name_H-M   'P 1'
#
loop_
_entity.id
_entity.type
_entity.pdbx_description
1 polymer ?
#
loop_
_entity_poly.entity_id
_entity_poly.type
_entity_poly.pdbx_seq_one_letter_code
_entity_poly.pdbx_strand_id
1 'polypeptide(L)'
;KENNWGYDWLPKWDQTYDVIKYFNMMDEGKVTGYFCQGFNPVASFPDKNKVVSCLSKLKYMVVIDPLVTETSTFWQNHGESNDVD
;
A
#
# COMPACT_ATOMS: atom_id res chain seq x y z
N LYS A 1 -22.12 22.85 29.80
CA LYS A 1 -21.53 21.87 28.85
C LYS A 1 -20.06 21.76 29.21
N GLU A 2 -19.71 20.85 30.11
CA GLU A 2 -18.33 20.54 30.50
C GLU A 2 -17.75 19.63 29.40
N ASN A 3 -17.06 20.23 28.44
CA ASN A 3 -15.63 20.48 28.29
C ASN A 3 -14.92 19.26 27.70
N ASN A 4 -14.31 19.48 26.54
CA ASN A 4 -13.65 18.47 25.69
C ASN A 4 -12.33 18.00 26.32
N TRP A 5 -12.27 17.80 27.64
CA TRP A 5 -11.05 17.45 28.35
C TRP A 5 -10.47 16.14 27.80
N GLY A 6 -9.23 16.22 27.32
CA GLY A 6 -8.51 15.11 26.70
C GLY A 6 -8.92 14.76 25.25
N TYR A 7 -10.06 15.23 24.74
CA TYR A 7 -10.50 14.92 23.37
C TYR A 7 -9.54 15.45 22.30
N ASP A 8 -8.99 16.65 22.55
CA ASP A 8 -8.04 17.28 21.64
C ASP A 8 -6.63 16.68 21.71
N TRP A 9 -6.34 15.84 22.70
CA TRP A 9 -5.06 15.14 22.83
C TRP A 9 -5.00 13.85 22.00
N LEU A 10 -6.16 13.33 21.59
CA LEU A 10 -6.22 12.17 20.71
C LEU A 10 -5.73 12.57 19.31
N PRO A 11 -4.89 11.75 18.67
CA PRO A 11 -4.56 11.94 17.27
C PRO A 11 -5.83 11.84 16.44
N LYS A 12 -6.12 12.91 15.70
CA LYS A 12 -7.27 12.99 14.78
C LYS A 12 -6.77 12.73 13.38
N TRP A 13 -7.50 11.90 12.65
CA TRP A 13 -7.26 11.71 11.23
C TRP A 13 -7.53 13.03 10.50
N ASP A 14 -6.59 13.47 9.69
CA ASP A 14 -6.78 14.59 8.76
C ASP A 14 -7.78 14.21 7.65
N GLN A 15 -7.77 12.93 7.27
CA GLN A 15 -8.67 12.35 6.29
C GLN A 15 -8.81 10.84 6.48
N THR A 16 -9.84 10.26 5.88
CA THR A 16 -9.95 8.80 5.72
C THR A 16 -8.91 8.34 4.70
N TYR A 17 -8.10 7.35 5.09
CA TYR A 17 -7.15 6.65 4.22
C TYR A 17 -7.69 5.26 3.89
N ASP A 18 -8.68 5.20 3.00
CA ASP A 18 -9.04 3.92 2.41
C ASP A 18 -7.96 3.46 1.43
N VAL A 19 -8.06 2.19 1.02
CA VAL A 19 -7.04 1.56 0.20
C VAL A 19 -6.92 2.22 -1.19
N ILE A 20 -8.02 2.69 -1.78
CA ILE A 20 -7.99 3.33 -3.11
C ILE A 20 -7.26 4.66 -3.01
N LYS A 21 -7.58 5.46 -2.00
CA LYS A 21 -6.94 6.75 -1.77
C LYS A 21 -5.47 6.61 -1.44
N TYR A 22 -5.11 5.63 -0.62
CA TYR A 22 -3.71 5.36 -0.29
C TYR A 22 -2.89 4.94 -1.52
N PHE A 23 -3.44 4.09 -2.39
CA PHE A 23 -2.81 3.72 -3.65
C PHE A 23 -2.71 4.88 -4.65
N ASN A 24 -3.70 5.78 -4.70
CA ASN A 24 -3.58 7.00 -5.51
C ASN A 24 -2.49 7.93 -4.97
N MET A 25 -2.35 8.08 -3.65
CA MET A 25 -1.23 8.83 -3.06
C MET A 25 0.13 8.17 -3.34
N MET A 26 0.18 6.85 -3.36
CA MET A 26 1.37 6.08 -3.74
C MET A 26 1.74 6.33 -5.21
N ASP A 27 0.75 6.35 -6.10
CA ASP A 27 0.92 6.70 -7.51
C ASP A 27 1.46 8.14 -7.69
N GLU A 28 0.99 9.08 -6.86
CA GLU A 28 1.49 10.46 -6.81
C GLU A 28 2.87 10.60 -6.15
N GLY A 29 3.49 9.51 -5.67
CA GLY A 29 4.79 9.53 -5.00
C GLY A 29 4.76 10.14 -3.58
N LYS A 30 3.57 10.27 -2.98
CA LYS A 30 3.38 10.83 -1.62
C LYS A 30 3.55 9.78 -0.51
N VAL A 31 3.77 8.52 -0.87
CA VAL A 31 3.96 7.42 0.06
C VAL A 31 5.42 6.95 0.02
N THR A 32 6.07 6.90 1.18
CA THR A 32 7.48 6.48 1.28
C THR A 32 7.63 4.97 1.38
N GLY A 33 6.74 4.30 2.12
CA GLY A 33 6.79 2.86 2.28
C GLY A 33 5.45 2.27 2.66
N TYR A 34 5.31 0.96 2.48
CA TYR A 34 4.05 0.25 2.65
C TYR A 34 4.25 -1.03 3.47
N PHE A 35 3.35 -1.26 4.42
CA PHE A 35 3.26 -2.51 5.16
C PHE A 35 2.11 -3.34 4.60
N CYS A 36 2.43 -4.43 3.92
CA CYS A 36 1.47 -5.37 3.38
C CYS A 36 1.35 -6.57 4.33
N GLN A 37 0.36 -6.54 5.23
CA GLN A 37 0.16 -7.58 6.23
C GLN A 37 -1.04 -8.47 5.87
N GLY A 38 -0.80 -9.76 5.60
CA GLY A 38 -1.85 -10.74 5.31
C GLY A 38 -2.73 -10.37 4.12
N PHE A 39 -2.18 -9.62 3.16
CA PHE A 39 -2.91 -9.09 2.02
C PHE A 39 -2.06 -9.18 0.75
N ASN A 40 -2.71 -9.25 -0.40
CA ASN A 40 -2.05 -9.35 -1.69
C ASN A 40 -2.65 -8.34 -2.69
N PRO A 41 -2.26 -7.06 -2.63
CA PRO A 41 -2.70 -6.00 -3.52
C PRO A 41 -2.64 -6.36 -5.01
N VAL A 42 -1.54 -6.99 -5.44
CA VAL A 42 -1.31 -7.33 -6.86
C VAL A 42 -2.40 -8.24 -7.41
N ALA A 43 -2.90 -9.19 -6.61
CA ALA A 43 -3.98 -10.10 -7.00
C ALA A 43 -5.39 -9.61 -6.64
N SER A 44 -5.51 -8.67 -5.70
CA SER A 44 -6.80 -8.23 -5.16
C SER A 44 -7.42 -7.06 -5.92
N PHE A 45 -6.60 -6.21 -6.53
CA PHE A 45 -7.08 -5.07 -7.31
C PHE A 45 -7.29 -5.43 -8.79
N PRO A 46 -8.27 -4.79 -9.45
CA PRO A 46 -8.62 -5.12 -10.83
C PRO A 46 -7.54 -4.73 -11.86
N ASP A 47 -6.69 -3.74 -11.53
CA ASP A 47 -5.61 -3.27 -12.41
C ASP A 47 -4.25 -3.62 -11.81
N LYS A 48 -3.74 -4.80 -12.17
CA LYS A 48 -2.43 -5.30 -11.75
C LYS A 48 -1.31 -4.33 -12.13
N ASN A 49 -1.37 -3.74 -13.33
CA ASN A 49 -0.30 -2.89 -13.86
C ASN A 49 -0.19 -1.59 -13.06
N LYS A 50 -1.33 -0.97 -12.73
CA LYS A 50 -1.35 0.20 -11.85
C LYS A 50 -0.79 -0.12 -10.48
N VAL A 51 -1.17 -1.26 -9.89
CA VAL A 51 -0.67 -1.68 -8.58
C VAL A 51 0.84 -1.88 -8.58
N VAL A 52 1.36 -2.61 -9.56
CA VAL A 52 2.81 -2.82 -9.72
C VAL A 52 3.54 -1.48 -9.86
N SER A 53 3.05 -0.58 -10.71
CA SER A 53 3.60 0.78 -10.87
C SER A 53 3.61 1.57 -9.55
N CYS A 54 2.53 1.49 -8.76
CA CYS A 54 2.46 2.15 -7.45
C CYS A 54 3.49 1.55 -6.48
N LEU A 55 3.56 0.22 -6.38
CA LEU A 55 4.48 -0.46 -5.48
C LEU A 55 5.95 -0.18 -5.85
N SER A 56 6.27 -0.06 -7.14
CA SER A 56 7.61 0.30 -7.63
C SER A 56 8.05 1.72 -7.25
N LYS A 57 7.13 2.63 -6.91
CA LYS A 57 7.44 4.00 -6.45
C LYS A 57 7.83 4.07 -4.97
N LEU A 58 7.61 3.00 -4.20
CA LEU A 58 7.95 2.95 -2.79
C LEU A 58 9.46 2.87 -2.58
N LYS A 59 9.96 3.50 -1.52
CA LYS A 59 11.36 3.31 -1.08
C LYS A 59 11.58 1.98 -0.39
N TYR A 60 10.56 1.52 0.32
CA TYR A 60 10.58 0.22 0.99
C TYR A 60 9.18 -0.36 1.07
N MET A 61 9.09 -1.68 1.04
CA MET A 61 7.87 -2.40 1.32
C MET A 61 8.18 -3.52 2.30
N VAL A 62 7.35 -3.67 3.32
CA VAL A 62 7.44 -4.75 4.30
C VAL A 62 6.23 -5.65 4.08
N VAL A 63 6.48 -6.92 3.78
CA VAL A 63 5.43 -7.93 3.65
C VAL A 63 5.45 -8.83 4.88
N ILE A 64 4.29 -9.01 5.50
CA ILE A 64 4.10 -9.89 6.65
C ILE A 64 3.03 -10.90 6.27
N ASP A 65 3.46 -12.03 5.72
CA ASP A 65 2.58 -13.09 5.24
C ASP A 65 3.25 -14.47 5.45
N PRO A 66 2.52 -15.54 5.80
CA PRO A 66 3.08 -16.88 5.89
C PRO A 66 3.50 -17.46 4.52
N LEU A 67 3.02 -16.90 3.41
CA LEU A 67 3.30 -17.36 2.05
C LEU A 67 4.05 -16.31 1.23
N VAL A 68 4.77 -16.76 0.22
CA VAL A 68 5.31 -15.90 -0.83
C VAL A 68 4.15 -15.52 -1.75
N THR A 69 3.75 -14.25 -1.72
CA THR A 69 2.66 -13.70 -2.55
C THR A 69 3.22 -12.97 -3.77
N GLU A 70 2.38 -12.74 -4.78
CA GLU A 70 2.69 -11.92 -5.95
C GLU A 70 3.07 -10.50 -5.53
N THR A 71 2.47 -9.97 -4.45
CA THR A 71 2.90 -8.69 -3.88
C THR A 71 4.30 -8.77 -3.29
N SER A 72 4.73 -9.88 -2.68
CA SER A 72 6.10 -10.00 -2.14
C SER A 72 7.20 -10.11 -3.20
N THR A 73 6.83 -10.57 -4.39
CA THR A 73 7.75 -10.89 -5.50
C THR A 73 7.52 -10.01 -6.72
N PHE A 74 6.70 -8.96 -6.62
CA PHE A 74 6.31 -8.12 -7.75
C PHE A 74 7.48 -7.52 -8.54
N TRP A 75 8.63 -7.32 -7.89
CA TRP A 75 9.86 -6.75 -8.45
C TRP A 75 10.75 -7.79 -9.16
N GLN A 76 10.43 -9.07 -9.05
CA GLN A 76 11.17 -10.16 -9.70
C GLN A 76 10.61 -10.40 -11.10
N ASN A 77 11.51 -10.48 -12.07
CA ASN A 77 11.13 -10.86 -13.42
C ASN A 77 10.81 -12.37 -13.46
N HIS A 78 9.59 -12.70 -13.90
CA HIS A 78 9.12 -14.09 -14.08
C HIS A 78 8.72 -14.37 -15.53
N GLY A 79 9.43 -13.76 -16.49
CA GLY A 79 9.14 -13.88 -17.92
C GLY A 79 7.77 -13.30 -18.26
N GLU A 80 7.03 -13.90 -19.20
CA GLU A 80 5.71 -13.41 -19.66
C GLU A 80 4.68 -13.25 -18.51
N SER A 81 4.86 -13.95 -17.38
CA SER A 81 3.95 -13.86 -16.23
C SER A 81 4.18 -12.63 -15.34
N ASN A 82 5.37 -12.03 -15.39
CA ASN A 82 5.72 -10.79 -14.68
C ASN A 82 6.94 -10.11 -15.35
N ASP A 83 6.69 -9.36 -16.42
CA ASP A 83 7.71 -8.57 -17.13
C ASP A 83 7.89 -7.22 -16.43
N VAL A 84 9.04 -7.01 -15.81
CA VAL A 84 9.34 -5.85 -14.95
C VAL A 84 10.63 -5.13 -15.33
N ASP A 85 11.19 -5.45 -16.51
CA ASP A 85 12.37 -4.81 -17.09
C ASP A 85 12.02 -3.49 -17.83
#